data_AF-A0A847BG44-F1
#
_entry.id   AF-A0A847BG44-F1
#
_cell.length_a   1.000
_cell.length_b   1.000
_cell.length_c   1.000
_cell.angle_alpha   90.00
_cell.angle_beta   90.00
_cell.angle_gamma   90.00
#
_symmetry.space_group_name_H-M   'P 1'
#
loop_
_entity.id
_entity.type
_entity.pdbx_description
1 polymer ?
#
loop_
_entity_poly.entity_id
_entity_poly.type
_entity_poly.pdbx_seq_one_letter_code
_entity_poly.pdbx_strand_id
1 'polypeptide(L)'
;MKLKVTLPLLLIGGLLAGCGSNAVAPRYTTEDPELMRISEDRPADPEVYTEDLGSYCVEISETWNSHGTTPDGQTLWAKDTHRVVVPCD
;
A
#
# COMPACT_ATOMS: atom_id res chain seq x y z
N MET A 1 6.54 33.95 44.83
CA MET A 1 6.51 32.47 44.98
C MET A 1 5.69 31.75 43.90
N LYS A 2 4.68 32.37 43.27
CA LYS A 2 3.82 31.72 42.25
C LYS A 2 4.55 31.27 40.97
N LEU A 3 5.60 32.00 40.55
CA LEU A 3 6.35 31.71 39.33
C LEU A 3 7.19 30.41 39.39
N LYS A 4 7.61 29.99 40.58
CA LYS A 4 8.46 28.80 40.77
C LYS A 4 7.71 27.48 40.56
N VAL A 5 6.38 27.51 40.68
CA VAL A 5 5.52 26.32 40.54
C VAL A 5 4.89 26.25 39.13
N THR A 6 4.62 27.39 38.51
CA THR A 6 4.03 27.43 37.17
C THR A 6 4.98 26.98 36.07
N LEU A 7 6.28 27.30 36.18
CA LEU A 7 7.29 26.93 35.19
C LEU A 7 7.47 25.40 35.02
N PRO A 8 7.65 24.61 36.10
CA PRO A 8 7.77 23.15 35.96
C PRO A 8 6.46 22.50 35.49
N LEU A 9 5.31 23.06 35.85
CA LEU A 9 4.00 22.53 35.41
C LEU A 9 3.81 22.69 33.89
N LEU A 10 4.27 23.81 33.33
CA LEU A 10 4.22 24.10 31.90
C LEU A 10 5.18 23.21 31.11
N LEU A 11 6.36 22.93 31.66
CA LEU A 11 7.31 21.97 31.11
C LEU A 11 6.73 20.56 31.05
N ILE A 12 6.15 20.07 32.16
CA ILE A 12 5.53 18.75 32.21
C ILE A 12 4.36 18.65 31.22
N GLY A 13 3.54 19.69 31.11
CA GLY A 13 2.47 19.77 30.12
C GLY A 13 2.97 19.67 28.66
N GLY A 14 4.09 20.35 28.35
CA GLY A 14 4.72 20.28 27.03
C GLY A 14 5.28 18.88 26.68
N LEU A 15 5.90 18.21 27.65
CA LEU A 15 6.42 16.84 27.47
C LEU A 15 5.28 15.82 27.24
N LEU A 16 4.15 15.97 27.93
CA LEU A 16 3.00 15.07 27.76
C LEU A 16 2.27 15.28 26.42
N ALA A 17 2.22 16.50 25.90
CA ALA A 17 1.63 16.78 24.59
C ALA A 17 2.51 16.25 23.42
N GLY A 18 3.84 16.23 23.59
CA GLY A 18 4.77 15.71 22.59
C GLY A 18 4.64 14.21 22.32
N CYS A 19 4.29 13.42 23.33
CA CYS A 19 4.15 11.96 23.19
C CYS A 19 2.85 11.52 22.49
N GLY A 20 1.82 12.37 22.45
CA GLY A 20 0.55 12.06 21.76
C GLY A 20 0.53 12.42 20.28
N SER A 21 1.56 13.13 19.80
CA SER A 21 1.58 13.69 18.45
C SER A 21 2.26 12.72 17.48
N ASN A 22 1.49 11.81 16.88
CA ASN A 22 1.73 11.07 15.63
C ASN A 22 3.22 10.79 15.27
N ALA A 23 3.98 10.19 16.18
CA ALA A 23 5.39 9.86 15.92
C ALA A 23 5.58 8.74 14.87
N VAL A 24 4.49 8.08 14.48
CA VAL A 24 4.50 6.99 13.50
C VAL A 24 3.52 7.35 12.40
N ALA A 25 4.01 8.06 11.39
CA ALA A 25 3.39 8.06 10.06
C ALA A 25 4.06 6.91 9.29
N PRO A 26 3.52 5.68 9.36
CA PRO A 26 4.11 4.55 8.67
C PRO A 26 4.19 4.87 7.18
N ARG A 27 5.38 4.75 6.60
CA ARG A 27 5.54 4.78 5.15
C ARG A 27 5.15 3.42 4.62
N TYR A 28 3.91 3.30 4.15
CA TYR A 28 3.49 2.12 3.41
C TYR A 28 4.18 2.13 2.05
N THR A 29 5.02 1.13 1.82
CA THR A 29 5.72 0.93 0.55
C THR A 29 5.49 -0.50 0.10
N THR A 30 5.38 -0.67 -1.21
CA THR A 30 5.40 -2.00 -1.83
C THR A 30 6.83 -2.34 -2.22
N GLU A 31 7.25 -3.58 -2.00
CA GLU A 31 8.54 -4.08 -2.50
C GLU A 31 8.49 -4.31 -4.02
N ASP A 32 7.33 -4.73 -4.53
CA ASP A 32 7.10 -4.99 -5.94
C ASP A 32 5.79 -4.29 -6.41
N PRO A 33 5.89 -3.10 -7.02
CA PRO A 33 4.73 -2.36 -7.52
C PRO A 33 4.04 -3.03 -8.72
N GLU A 34 4.65 -4.05 -9.33
CA GLU A 34 4.02 -4.79 -10.43
C GLU A 34 3.05 -5.86 -9.92
N LEU A 35 3.21 -6.31 -8.67
CA LEU A 35 2.34 -7.31 -8.02
C LEU A 35 1.40 -6.70 -6.98
N MET A 36 1.84 -5.68 -6.25
CA MET A 36 1.07 -5.04 -5.17
C MET A 36 1.23 -3.53 -5.20
N ARG A 37 0.13 -2.79 -5.06
CA ARG A 37 0.11 -1.33 -4.97
C ARG A 37 -0.71 -0.85 -3.79
N ILE A 38 -0.30 0.29 -3.22
CA ILE A 38 -1.01 0.95 -2.13
C ILE A 38 -1.40 2.33 -2.65
N SER A 39 -2.69 2.53 -2.87
CA SER A 39 -3.23 3.76 -3.46
C SER A 39 -4.73 3.90 -3.17
N GLU A 40 -5.23 5.13 -3.21
CA GLU A 40 -6.68 5.39 -3.13
C GLU A 40 -7.39 4.87 -4.38
N ASP A 41 -6.80 5.14 -5.55
CA ASP A 41 -7.33 4.71 -6.84
C ASP A 41 -6.93 3.28 -7.20
N ARG A 42 -7.84 2.57 -7.88
CA ARG A 42 -7.54 1.28 -8.51
C ARG A 42 -6.49 1.49 -9.62
N PRO A 43 -5.40 0.72 -9.63
CA PRO A 43 -4.47 0.75 -10.76
C PRO A 43 -5.16 0.38 -12.07
N ALA A 44 -4.68 0.88 -13.20
CA ALA A 44 -5.23 0.54 -14.50
C ALA A 44 -5.30 -0.99 -14.69
N ASP A 45 -6.44 -1.45 -15.22
CA ASP A 45 -6.65 -2.88 -15.45
C ASP A 45 -5.56 -3.39 -16.39
N PRO A 46 -4.83 -4.44 -16.00
CA PRO A 46 -3.72 -4.90 -16.78
C PRO A 46 -4.22 -5.69 -18.00
N GLU A 47 -3.40 -5.68 -19.05
CA GLU A 47 -3.78 -6.11 -20.39
C GLU A 47 -3.92 -7.64 -20.48
N VAL A 48 -4.74 -8.10 -21.42
CA VAL A 48 -4.73 -9.52 -21.86
C VAL A 48 -3.72 -9.62 -22.99
N TYR A 49 -2.73 -10.51 -22.84
CA TYR A 49 -1.70 -10.73 -23.84
C TYR A 49 -1.33 -12.20 -23.96
N THR A 50 -0.87 -12.59 -25.16
CA THR A 50 -0.41 -13.94 -25.45
C THR A 50 1.11 -13.98 -25.44
N GLU A 51 1.68 -14.91 -24.67
CA GLU A 51 3.11 -15.17 -24.59
C GLU A 51 3.45 -16.47 -25.32
N ASP A 52 4.39 -16.44 -26.27
CA ASP A 52 4.89 -17.61 -27.00
C ASP A 52 5.98 -18.33 -26.18
N LEU A 53 5.74 -19.61 -25.85
CA LEU A 53 6.68 -20.46 -25.11
C LEU A 53 7.35 -21.52 -26.00
N GLY A 54 7.32 -21.31 -27.32
CA GLY A 54 8.02 -22.07 -28.36
C GLY A 54 7.29 -23.32 -28.86
N SER A 55 6.54 -24.01 -28.01
CA SER A 55 5.74 -25.18 -28.41
C SER A 55 4.22 -24.99 -28.25
N TYR A 56 3.84 -24.01 -27.44
CA TYR A 56 2.47 -23.59 -27.20
C TYR A 56 2.50 -22.13 -26.73
N CYS A 57 1.35 -21.48 -26.81
CA CYS A 57 1.18 -20.12 -26.36
C CYS A 57 0.39 -20.11 -25.05
N VAL A 58 0.56 -19.06 -24.25
CA VAL A 58 -0.20 -18.86 -23.03
C VAL A 58 -0.88 -17.51 -23.11
N GLU A 59 -2.20 -17.50 -23.05
CA GLU A 59 -2.96 -16.28 -22.81
C GLU A 59 -2.86 -15.94 -21.32
N ILE A 60 -2.37 -14.75 -21.05
CA ILE A 60 -2.21 -14.19 -19.71
C ILE A 60 -3.24 -13.08 -19.56
N SER A 61 -4.10 -13.22 -18.55
CA SER A 61 -5.00 -12.16 -18.12
C SER A 61 -4.63 -11.75 -16.71
N GLU A 62 -4.52 -10.46 -16.48
CA GLU A 62 -4.18 -9.90 -15.18
C GLU A 62 -5.35 -9.04 -14.69
N THR A 63 -5.56 -8.96 -13.38
CA THR A 63 -6.63 -8.13 -12.80
C THR A 63 -6.20 -7.60 -11.44
N TRP A 64 -6.46 -6.32 -11.17
CA TRP A 64 -6.24 -5.74 -9.84
C TRP A 64 -7.45 -5.96 -8.95
N ASN A 65 -7.23 -6.55 -7.78
CA ASN A 65 -8.24 -6.78 -6.76
C ASN A 65 -7.89 -6.05 -5.47
N SER A 66 -8.91 -5.67 -4.70
CA SER A 66 -8.73 -5.02 -3.39
C SER A 66 -8.60 -6.08 -2.29
N HIS A 67 -7.54 -6.01 -1.49
CA HIS A 67 -7.24 -6.98 -0.41
C HIS A 67 -7.31 -6.38 1.01
N GLY A 68 -7.75 -5.12 1.13
CA GLY A 68 -7.95 -4.46 2.42
C GLY A 68 -7.51 -3.00 2.38
N THR A 69 -7.37 -2.40 3.56
CA THR A 69 -6.92 -1.02 3.73
C THR A 69 -5.84 -0.93 4.80
N THR A 70 -4.94 0.02 4.61
CA THR A 70 -4.00 0.49 5.62
C THR A 70 -4.75 1.22 6.75
N PRO A 71 -4.19 1.29 7.97
CA PRO A 71 -4.76 2.04 9.10
C PRO A 71 -5.11 3.51 8.83
N ASP A 72 -4.45 4.16 7.88
CA ASP A 72 -4.71 5.53 7.42
C ASP A 72 -5.70 5.59 6.23
N GLY A 73 -6.18 4.45 5.74
CA GLY A 73 -7.32 4.35 4.83
C GLY A 73 -6.97 4.08 3.36
N GLN A 74 -5.70 3.95 3.00
CA GLN A 74 -5.29 3.64 1.62
C GLN A 74 -5.59 2.17 1.27
N THR A 75 -6.08 1.90 0.06
CA THR A 75 -6.42 0.55 -0.38
C THR A 75 -5.18 -0.25 -0.75
N LEU A 76 -5.18 -1.53 -0.37
CA LEU A 76 -4.20 -2.52 -0.79
C LEU A 76 -4.71 -3.22 -2.05
N TRP A 77 -4.04 -2.98 -3.17
CA TRP A 77 -4.32 -3.61 -4.46
C TRP A 77 -3.32 -4.73 -4.71
N ALA A 78 -3.79 -5.93 -5.05
CA ALA A 78 -2.94 -7.01 -5.51
C ALA A 78 -3.36 -7.45 -6.91
N LYS A 79 -2.38 -7.79 -7.73
CA LYS A 79 -2.59 -8.26 -9.09
C LYS A 79 -2.73 -9.78 -9.08
N ASP A 80 -3.89 -10.25 -9.53
CA ASP A 80 -4.10 -11.65 -9.84
C ASP A 80 -3.74 -11.90 -11.30
N THR A 81 -3.02 -13.00 -11.55
CA THR A 81 -2.65 -13.43 -12.91
C THR A 81 -3.25 -14.79 -13.18
N HIS A 82 -4.06 -14.88 -14.23
CA HIS A 82 -4.60 -16.13 -14.76
C HIS A 82 -3.93 -16.48 -16.08
N ARG A 83 -3.56 -17.76 -16.24
CA ARG A 83 -2.80 -18.26 -17.39
C ARG A 83 -3.51 -19.46 -17.98
N VAL A 84 -3.78 -19.42 -19.29
CA VAL A 84 -4.43 -20.51 -20.02
C VAL A 84 -3.57 -20.88 -21.22
N VAL A 85 -3.33 -22.18 -21.40
CA VAL A 85 -2.62 -22.69 -22.59
C VAL A 85 -3.55 -22.59 -23.80
N VAL A 86 -3.06 -21.95 -24.85
CA VAL A 86 -3.77 -21.73 -26.12
C VAL A 86 -2.91 -22.16 -27.30
N PRO A 87 -3.50 -22.48 -28.47
CA PRO A 87 -2.75 -22.59 -29.72
C PRO A 87 -2.04 -21.26 -30.03
N CYS A 88 -0.87 -21.35 -30.66
CA CYS A 88 -0.24 -20.17 -31.24
C CYS A 88 -0.91 -19.86 -32.58
N ASP A 89 -1.36 -18.62 -32.75
CA ASP A 89 -1.91 -18.10 -34.01
C ASP A 89 -0.81 -17.75 -35.03
#